data_AF-A0A382MWA9-F1
#
_entry.id   AF-A0A382MWA9-F1
#
_cell.length_a   1.000
_cell.length_b   1.000
_cell.length_c   1.000
_cell.angle_alpha   90.00
_cell.angle_beta   90.00
_cell.angle_gamma   90.00
#
_symmetry.space_group_name_H-M   'P 1'
#
loop_
_entity.id
_entity.type
_entity.pdbx_description
1 polymer ?
#
loop_
_entity_poly.entity_id
_entity_poly.type
_entity_poly.pdbx_seq_one_letter_code
_entity_poly.pdbx_strand_id
1 'polypeptide(L)' 'VKKNNFWLLKSEPDVWSIDQQKKAGNKGATWDGIRNYQAANNLKKM' A
#
# COMPACT_ATOMS: atom_id res chain seq x y z
N VAL A 1 -12.09 23.19 -6.71
CA VAL A 1 -11.32 22.18 -7.48
C VAL A 1 -11.00 21.03 -6.54
N LYS A 2 -11.38 19.79 -6.87
CA LYS A 2 -11.07 18.61 -6.03
C LYS A 2 -9.57 18.31 -6.17
N LYS A 3 -8.83 18.26 -5.07
CA LYS A 3 -7.40 17.93 -5.07
C LYS A 3 -7.26 16.41 -4.91
N ASN A 4 -6.57 15.75 -5.84
CA ASN A 4 -6.31 14.31 -5.72
C ASN A 4 -5.22 14.08 -4.67
N ASN A 5 -5.46 13.12 -3.78
CA ASN A 5 -4.47 12.66 -2.82
C ASN A 5 -3.54 11.66 -3.51
N PHE A 6 -2.23 11.83 -3.33
CA PHE A 6 -1.21 10.90 -3.81
C PHE A 6 -0.53 10.23 -2.62
N TRP A 7 -0.15 8.98 -2.82
CA TRP A 7 0.35 8.12 -1.76
C TRP A 7 1.57 7.33 -2.23
N LEU A 8 2.46 7.02 -1.28
CA LEU A 8 3.64 6.18 -1.50
C LEU A 8 3.63 5.06 -0.46
N LEU A 9 3.68 3.82 -0.91
CA LEU A 9 3.77 2.63 -0.07
C LEU A 9 5.16 2.01 -0.25
N LYS A 10 5.78 1.56 0.84
CA LYS A 10 7.10 0.93 0.84
C LYS A 10 6.97 -0.55 1.14
N SER A 11 7.55 -1.40 0.31
CA SER A 11 7.64 -2.84 0.53
C SER A 11 9.07 -3.30 0.38
N GLU A 12 9.45 -4.31 1.16
CA GLU A 12 10.73 -5.01 1.01
C GLU A 12 10.57 -6.09 -0.07
N PRO A 13 11.44 -6.14 -1.11
CA PRO A 13 11.24 -7.04 -2.25
C PRO A 13 11.28 -8.54 -1.91
N ASP A 14 11.98 -8.92 -0.86
CA ASP A 14 12.09 -10.28 -0.34
C ASP A 14 10.83 -10.73 0.43
N VAL A 15 10.06 -9.78 0.97
CA VAL A 15 8.77 -10.05 1.64
C VAL A 15 7.59 -9.96 0.65
N TRP A 16 7.49 -8.83 -0.07
CA TRP A 16 6.46 -8.61 -1.08
C TRP A 16 6.98 -7.71 -2.21
N SER A 17 7.42 -8.34 -3.28
CA SER A 17 7.96 -7.68 -4.48
C SER A 17 6.89 -7.07 -5.38
N ILE A 18 7.31 -6.12 -6.22
CA ILE A 18 6.47 -5.58 -7.28
C ILE A 18 6.00 -6.64 -8.28
N ASP A 19 6.77 -7.70 -8.50
CA ASP A 19 6.39 -8.78 -9.42
C ASP A 19 5.33 -9.70 -8.81
N GLN A 20 5.38 -9.94 -7.50
CA GLN A 20 4.26 -10.57 -6.77
C GLN A 20 3.00 -9.71 -6.87
N GLN A 21 3.12 -8.39 -6.70
CA GLN A 21 1.99 -7.47 -6.85
C GLN A 21 1.39 -7.50 -8.27
N LYS A 22 2.23 -7.50 -9.31
CA LYS A 22 1.78 -7.65 -10.72
C LYS A 22 1.05 -8.98 -10.93
N LYS A 23 1.56 -10.08 -10.37
CA LYS A 23 0.93 -11.41 -10.46
C LYS A 23 -0.42 -11.47 -9.73
N ALA A 24 -0.58 -10.76 -8.61
CA ALA A 24 -1.86 -10.66 -7.90
C ALA A 24 -2.93 -9.94 -8.75
N GLY A 25 -2.50 -9.00 -9.60
CA GLY A 25 -3.34 -8.33 -10.58
C GLY A 25 -4.56 -7.66 -9.94
N ASN A 26 -5.73 -7.80 -10.57
CA ASN A 26 -6.96 -7.15 -10.12
C ASN A 26 -7.49 -7.66 -8.77
N LYS A 27 -7.05 -8.84 -8.31
CA LYS A 27 -7.40 -9.30 -6.96
C LYS A 27 -6.71 -8.44 -5.89
N GLY A 28 -5.58 -7.83 -6.25
CA GLY A 28 -4.78 -7.02 -5.34
C GLY A 28 -4.19 -7.83 -4.20
N ALA A 29 -3.71 -7.11 -3.18
CA ALA A 29 -3.21 -7.67 -1.95
C ALA A 29 -3.62 -6.75 -0.79
N THR A 30 -3.93 -7.35 0.35
CA THR A 30 -4.21 -6.59 1.58
C THR A 30 -2.90 -6.00 2.09
N TRP A 31 -2.88 -4.71 2.38
CA TRP A 31 -1.72 -4.05 2.99
C TRP A 31 -1.76 -4.17 4.51
N ASP A 32 -1.35 -5.35 4.99
CA ASP A 32 -1.33 -5.69 6.41
C ASP A 32 0.00 -5.30 7.09
N GLY A 33 0.21 -5.76 8.33
CA GLY A 33 1.47 -5.61 9.04
C GLY A 33 1.83 -4.20 9.55
N ILE A 34 1.01 -3.16 9.30
CA ILE A 34 1.31 -1.80 9.77
C ILE A 34 1.25 -1.72 11.30
N ARG A 35 2.41 -1.41 11.91
CA ARG A 35 2.54 -1.11 13.34
C ARG A 35 2.84 0.36 13.63
N ASN A 36 2.92 1.20 12.60
CA ASN A 36 3.10 2.64 12.75
C ASN A 36 1.73 3.36 12.72
N TYR A 37 1.41 4.09 13.80
CA TYR A 37 0.12 4.78 13.95
C TYR A 37 -0.14 5.84 12.86
N GLN A 38 0.88 6.58 12.45
CA GLN A 38 0.73 7.60 11.41
C GLN A 38 0.45 6.97 10.05
N ALA A 39 1.19 5.91 9.68
CA ALA A 39 0.97 5.17 8.44
C ALA A 39 -0.44 4.55 8.40
N ALA A 40 -0.91 3.96 9.51
CA ALA A 40 -2.26 3.43 9.61
C ALA A 40 -3.33 4.52 9.44
N ASN A 41 -3.12 5.70 10.05
CA ASN A 41 -4.03 6.84 9.88
C ASN A 41 -3.99 7.42 8.46
N ASN A 42 -2.85 7.33 7.77
CA ASN A 42 -2.74 7.71 6.36
C ASN A 42 -3.52 6.72 5.47
N LEU A 43 -3.40 5.41 5.68
CA LEU A 43 -4.19 4.41 4.95
C LEU A 43 -5.70 4.64 5.11
N LYS A 44 -6.17 5.01 6.31
CA LYS A 44 -7.59 5.33 6.55
C LYS A 44 -8.12 6.55 5.79
N LYS A 45 -7.23 7.42 5.29
CA LYS A 45 -7.55 8.63 4.55
C LYS A 45 -7.40 8.46 3.04
N MET A 46 -6.94 7.29 2.59
CA MET A 46 -6.85 6.93 1.17
C MET A 46 -8.24 6.67 0.61
#